data_AF-A0A4V1P621-F1
#
_entry.id   AF-A0A4V1P621-F1
#
_cell.length_a   1.000
_cell.length_b   1.000
_cell.length_c   1.000
_cell.angle_alpha   90.00
_cell.angle_beta   90.00
_cell.angle_gamma   90.00
#
_symmetry.space_group_name_H-M   'P 1'
#
loop_
_entity.id
_entity.type
_entity.pdbx_description
1 polymer ?
#
loop_
_entity_poly.entity_id
_entity_poly.type
_entity_poly.pdbx_seq_one_letter_code
_entity_poly.pdbx_strand_id
1 'polypeptide(L)'
;MEPPNEDTSLIDFPWVVVRFRCQFCTRSKDARLAGLAWVYGENATLRWLLGAFRSACAWDPSNAARKPQKYGRKCGAYLMDIGCTSPPDLPPSMSGLTLIEGGKDEQLPAEPKRDTRRRRIGSD
;
A
#
# COMPACT_ATOMS: atom_id res chain seq x y z
N MET A 1 2.89 -17.04 8.88
CA MET A 1 3.33 -16.99 7.47
C MET A 1 4.10 -15.70 7.29
N GLU A 2 5.35 -15.76 6.85
CA GLU A 2 6.16 -14.56 6.64
C GLU A 2 5.60 -13.77 5.44
N PRO A 3 5.53 -12.43 5.51
CA PRO A 3 5.07 -11.60 4.40
C PRO A 3 5.95 -11.76 3.16
N PRO A 4 5.34 -11.70 1.95
CA PRO A 4 6.10 -11.76 0.71
C PRO A 4 7.09 -10.60 0.64
N ASN A 5 8.36 -10.94 0.45
CA ASN A 5 9.50 -10.04 0.28
C ASN A 5 9.99 -10.06 -1.19
N GLU A 6 10.96 -9.21 -1.54
CA GLU A 6 11.47 -9.08 -2.92
C GLU A 6 12.14 -10.34 -3.47
N ASP A 7 12.62 -11.22 -2.58
CA ASP A 7 13.30 -12.47 -2.89
C ASP A 7 12.35 -13.69 -2.85
N THR A 8 11.06 -13.47 -2.59
CA THR A 8 10.06 -14.55 -2.47
C THR A 8 9.77 -15.18 -3.83
N SER A 9 9.70 -16.51 -3.84
CA SER A 9 9.32 -17.30 -5.02
C SER A 9 7.83 -17.18 -5.33
N LEU A 10 7.47 -17.20 -6.60
CA LEU A 10 6.09 -16.94 -7.06
C LEU A 10 5.13 -18.09 -6.74
N ILE A 11 5.66 -19.29 -6.45
CA ILE A 11 4.87 -20.51 -6.19
C ILE A 11 4.33 -20.58 -4.75
N ASP A 12 4.95 -19.88 -3.80
CA ASP A 12 4.58 -19.96 -2.38
C ASP A 12 3.26 -19.23 -2.07
N PHE A 13 2.88 -18.29 -2.94
CA PHE A 13 1.72 -17.40 -2.73
C PHE A 13 0.88 -17.20 -4.01
N PRO A 14 0.36 -18.26 -4.64
CA PRO A 14 -0.25 -18.18 -5.97
C PRO A 14 -1.51 -17.30 -6.03
N TRP A 15 -2.21 -17.12 -4.91
CA TRP A 15 -3.40 -16.27 -4.78
C TRP A 15 -3.09 -14.78 -4.60
N VAL A 16 -1.84 -14.40 -4.35
CA VAL A 16 -1.48 -13.00 -4.14
C VAL A 16 -1.50 -12.26 -5.48
N VAL A 17 -2.27 -11.17 -5.52
CA VAL A 17 -2.24 -10.19 -6.61
C VAL A 17 -1.15 -9.18 -6.29
N VAL A 18 -0.25 -8.97 -7.24
CA VAL A 18 0.82 -7.99 -7.14
C VAL A 18 0.56 -6.85 -8.11
N ARG A 19 0.49 -5.65 -7.57
CA ARG A 19 0.18 -4.41 -8.28
C ARG A 19 1.44 -3.59 -8.47
N PHE A 20 1.91 -3.56 -9.71
CA PHE A 20 3.04 -2.74 -10.15
C PHE A 20 2.57 -1.30 -10.34
N ARG A 21 3.18 -0.36 -9.64
CA ARG A 21 2.91 1.07 -9.78
C ARG A 21 4.20 1.85 -9.99
N CYS A 22 4.07 3.08 -10.48
CA CYS A 22 5.17 4.04 -10.58
C CYS A 22 4.69 5.42 -10.13
N GLN A 23 5.49 6.11 -9.32
CA GLN A 23 5.14 7.46 -8.86
C GLN A 23 5.24 8.54 -9.95
N PHE A 24 5.99 8.29 -11.03
CA PHE A 24 6.30 9.31 -12.04
C PHE A 24 5.66 9.07 -13.41
N CYS A 25 5.25 7.85 -13.73
CA CYS A 25 4.57 7.54 -14.98
C CYS A 25 3.22 6.89 -14.69
N THR A 26 2.30 7.01 -15.64
CA THR A 26 0.92 6.48 -15.53
C THR A 26 0.85 4.96 -15.70
N ARG A 27 1.99 4.29 -15.88
CA ARG A 27 2.01 2.86 -16.16
C ARG A 27 1.72 2.08 -14.89
N SER A 28 0.74 1.21 -14.98
CA SER A 28 0.35 0.26 -13.94
C SER A 28 0.16 -1.11 -14.55
N LYS A 29 0.38 -2.17 -13.76
CA LYS A 29 0.02 -3.53 -14.15
C LYS A 29 -0.33 -4.34 -12.92
N ASP A 30 -1.39 -5.12 -13.01
CA ASP A 30 -1.85 -5.99 -11.94
C ASP A 30 -1.77 -7.43 -12.46
N ALA A 31 -1.17 -8.32 -11.67
CA ALA A 31 -1.03 -9.72 -12.04
C ALA A 31 -1.02 -10.60 -10.78
N ARG A 32 -1.57 -11.81 -10.90
CA ARG A 32 -1.42 -12.84 -9.85
C ARG A 32 -0.06 -13.49 -9.95
N LEU A 33 0.54 -13.81 -8.80
CA LEU A 33 1.82 -14.52 -8.73
C LEU A 33 1.79 -15.84 -9.50
N ALA A 34 0.70 -16.60 -9.41
CA ALA A 34 0.53 -17.84 -10.20
C ALA A 34 0.64 -17.60 -11.71
N GLY A 35 0.03 -16.52 -12.21
CA GLY A 35 0.10 -16.17 -13.63
C GLY A 35 1.51 -15.73 -14.04
N LEU A 36 2.22 -15.02 -13.16
CA LEU A 36 3.61 -14.63 -13.40
C LEU A 36 4.54 -15.85 -13.38
N ALA A 37 4.33 -16.80 -12.47
CA ALA A 37 5.09 -18.05 -12.40
C ALA A 37 4.93 -18.88 -13.68
N TRP A 38 3.70 -18.95 -14.22
CA TRP A 38 3.43 -19.63 -15.48
C TRP A 38 4.15 -18.99 -16.67
N VAL A 39 4.23 -17.66 -16.72
CA VAL A 39 4.80 -16.92 -17.85
C VAL A 39 6.33 -16.82 -17.78
N TYR A 40 6.88 -16.60 -16.59
CA TYR A 40 8.31 -16.29 -16.38
C TYR A 40 9.09 -17.42 -15.70
N GLY A 41 8.41 -18.49 -15.28
CA GLY A 41 8.98 -19.58 -14.53
C GLY A 41 8.85 -19.40 -13.02
N GLU A 42 8.86 -20.51 -12.30
CA GLU A 42 8.69 -20.58 -10.85
C GLU A 42 9.80 -19.85 -10.07
N ASN A 43 11.03 -19.84 -10.60
CA ASN A 43 12.21 -19.26 -9.95
C ASN A 43 12.39 -17.76 -10.24
N ALA A 44 11.46 -17.13 -10.97
CA ALA A 44 11.51 -15.70 -11.21
C ALA A 44 11.22 -14.93 -9.92
N THR A 45 12.09 -14.00 -9.53
CA THR A 45 11.88 -13.19 -8.31
C THR A 45 11.07 -11.93 -8.59
N LEU A 46 10.38 -11.43 -7.57
CA LEU A 46 9.69 -10.14 -7.65
C LEU A 46 10.66 -8.99 -7.97
N ARG A 47 11.89 -9.03 -7.45
CA ARG A 47 12.95 -8.08 -7.79
C ARG A 47 13.24 -8.06 -9.30
N TRP A 48 13.37 -9.23 -9.92
CA TRP A 48 13.62 -9.33 -11.36
C TRP A 48 12.44 -8.77 -12.17
N LEU A 49 11.21 -9.14 -11.80
CA LEU A 49 10.00 -8.64 -12.44
C LEU A 49 9.85 -7.11 -12.29
N LEU A 50 10.21 -6.55 -11.14
CA LEU A 50 10.23 -5.11 -10.93
C LEU A 50 11.27 -4.43 -11.83
N GLY A 51 12.43 -5.06 -12.03
CA GLY A 51 13.43 -4.62 -13.01
C GLY A 51 12.90 -4.63 -14.45
N ALA A 52 12.25 -5.72 -14.85
CA ALA A 52 11.61 -5.85 -16.17
C ALA A 52 10.46 -4.85 -16.37
N PHE A 53 9.71 -4.55 -15.31
CA PHE A 53 8.76 -3.45 -15.34
C PHE A 53 9.55 -2.16 -15.57
N ARG A 54 10.51 -1.80 -14.70
CA ARG A 54 11.25 -0.53 -14.77
C ARG A 54 11.87 -0.23 -16.14
N SER A 55 12.37 -1.22 -16.87
CA SER A 55 13.08 -1.02 -18.15
C SER A 55 12.28 -0.26 -19.21
N ALA A 56 10.96 -0.43 -19.23
CA ALA A 56 10.08 0.29 -20.16
C ALA A 56 9.61 1.67 -19.62
N CYS A 57 10.15 2.15 -18.51
CA CYS A 57 9.86 3.49 -17.99
C CYS A 57 10.79 4.54 -18.63
N ALA A 58 10.23 5.69 -19.04
CA ALA A 58 11.02 6.82 -19.53
C ALA A 58 12.01 7.38 -18.49
N TRP A 59 11.74 7.14 -17.20
CA TRP A 59 12.59 7.57 -16.08
C TRP A 59 13.54 6.46 -15.58
N ASP A 60 13.66 5.35 -16.31
CA ASP A 60 14.57 4.27 -15.93
C ASP A 60 16.03 4.76 -15.85
N PRO A 61 16.72 4.56 -14.71
CA PRO A 61 18.13 4.92 -14.57
C PRO A 61 19.05 4.23 -15.58
N SER A 62 18.67 3.06 -16.09
CA SER A 62 19.45 2.27 -17.05
C SER A 62 19.18 2.65 -18.52
N ASN A 63 18.28 3.60 -18.78
CA ASN A 63 17.96 4.01 -20.14
C ASN A 63 19.11 4.82 -20.78
N ALA A 64 19.76 4.25 -21.80
CA ALA A 64 20.88 4.86 -22.51
C ALA A 64 20.54 6.20 -23.20
N ALA A 65 19.27 6.43 -23.54
CA ALA A 65 18.82 7.69 -24.14
C ALA A 65 18.81 8.86 -23.14
N ARG A 66 18.94 8.57 -21.84
CA ARG A 66 18.87 9.56 -20.78
C ARG A 66 20.25 9.78 -20.16
N LYS A 67 20.76 11.01 -20.22
CA LYS A 67 21.97 11.38 -19.50
C LYS A 67 21.73 11.26 -17.98
N PRO A 68 22.61 10.59 -17.21
CA PRO A 68 22.50 10.54 -15.76
C PRO A 68 22.52 11.95 -15.17
N GLN A 69 21.52 12.27 -14.34
CA GLN A 69 21.35 13.58 -13.72
C GLN A 69 21.43 13.41 -12.21
N LYS A 70 22.32 14.18 -11.54
CA LYS A 70 22.53 14.09 -10.08
C LYS A 70 21.24 14.33 -9.28
N TYR A 71 20.44 15.28 -9.73
CA TYR A 71 19.14 15.65 -9.14
C TYR A 71 17.96 15.30 -10.06
N GLY A 72 18.18 14.45 -11.05
CA GLY A 72 17.13 14.05 -11.98
C GLY A 72 16.16 13.05 -11.35
N ARG A 73 14.91 13.11 -11.77
CA ARG A 73 13.89 12.10 -11.42
C ARG A 73 14.37 10.70 -11.84
N LYS A 74 14.19 9.71 -10.98
CA LYS A 74 14.47 8.29 -11.24
C LYS A 74 13.15 7.53 -11.25
N CYS A 75 13.08 6.41 -11.94
CA CYS A 75 11.90 5.55 -11.92
C CYS A 75 11.54 5.20 -10.47
N GLY A 76 10.33 5.56 -10.06
CA GLY A 76 9.77 5.30 -8.73
C GLY A 76 8.83 4.13 -8.80
N ALA A 77 9.24 3.05 -9.48
CA ALA A 77 8.44 1.83 -9.58
C ALA A 77 8.48 1.08 -8.25
N TYR A 78 7.33 0.63 -7.79
CA TYR A 78 7.17 -0.11 -6.54
C TYR A 78 6.03 -1.11 -6.66
N LEU A 79 6.05 -2.10 -5.76
CA LEU A 79 5.01 -3.11 -5.61
C LEU A 79 4.19 -2.71 -4.41
N MET A 80 2.89 -2.45 -4.59
CA MET A 80 2.04 -1.99 -3.49
C MET A 80 1.83 -3.07 -2.42
N ASP A 81 1.90 -4.33 -2.82
CA ASP A 81 1.51 -5.48 -1.99
C ASP A 81 2.71 -6.17 -1.32
N ILE A 82 3.94 -5.70 -1.52
CA ILE A 82 5.11 -6.22 -0.79
C ILE A 82 4.99 -5.88 0.70
N GLY A 83 5.18 -6.89 1.55
CA GLY A 83 5.07 -6.74 3.01
C GLY A 83 3.66 -6.94 3.57
N CYS A 84 2.63 -7.09 2.73
CA CYS A 84 1.28 -7.38 3.17
C CYS A 84 0.96 -8.87 2.94
N THR A 85 0.71 -9.63 4.01
CA THR A 85 0.24 -11.03 3.91
C THR A 85 -1.25 -11.13 3.62
N SER A 86 -2.01 -10.06 3.90
CA SER A 86 -3.46 -10.03 3.67
C SER A 86 -3.72 -10.06 2.17
N PRO A 87 -4.45 -11.05 1.65
CA PRO A 87 -4.94 -10.98 0.28
C PRO A 87 -5.72 -9.66 0.10
N PRO A 88 -5.29 -8.76 -0.80
CA PRO A 88 -5.83 -7.40 -0.90
C PRO A 88 -7.29 -7.34 -1.37
N ASP A 89 -7.87 -8.51 -1.70
CA ASP A 89 -9.20 -8.67 -2.28
C ASP A 89 -10.13 -9.56 -1.42
N LEU A 90 -9.77 -9.90 -0.17
CA LEU A 90 -10.74 -10.56 0.72
C LEU A 90 -11.88 -9.57 1.03
N PRO A 91 -13.15 -9.97 0.87
CA PRO A 91 -14.26 -9.14 1.31
C PRO A 91 -14.11 -8.85 2.81
N PRO A 92 -14.55 -7.67 3.29
CA PRO A 92 -14.36 -7.22 4.68
C PRO A 92 -14.76 -8.24 5.75
N SER A 93 -15.71 -9.13 5.43
CA SER A 93 -16.18 -10.22 6.27
C SER A 93 -15.13 -11.31 6.56
N MET A 94 -14.07 -11.41 5.74
CA MET A 94 -13.02 -12.43 5.85
C MET A 94 -11.64 -11.88 6.21
N SER A 95 -11.45 -10.55 6.18
CA SER A 95 -10.17 -9.90 6.51
C SER A 95 -9.90 -9.76 8.01
N GLY A 96 -10.77 -10.30 8.87
CA GLY A 96 -10.67 -10.19 10.33
C GLY A 96 -11.08 -8.81 10.83
N LEU A 97 -11.88 -8.74 11.89
CA LEU A 97 -12.24 -7.47 12.50
C LEU A 97 -11.01 -6.90 13.23
N THR A 98 -10.60 -5.68 12.89
CA THR A 98 -9.54 -4.96 13.61
C THR A 98 -10.15 -4.25 14.82
N LEU A 99 -9.71 -4.59 16.03
CA LEU A 99 -10.10 -3.88 17.24
C LEU A 99 -9.41 -2.50 17.24
N ILE A 100 -10.17 -1.42 17.09
CA ILE A 100 -9.66 -0.06 17.28
C ILE A 100 -9.80 0.28 18.76
N GLU A 101 -8.69 0.30 19.49
CA GLU A 101 -8.67 0.77 20.88
C GLU A 101 -8.99 2.28 20.92
N GLY A 102 -10.03 2.67 21.66
CA GLY A 102 -10.35 4.09 21.94
C GLY A 102 -11.67 4.65 21.39
N GLY A 103 -12.46 3.90 20.61
CA GLY A 103 -13.68 4.45 19.98
C GLY A 103 -14.95 4.45 20.84
N LYS A 104 -14.92 3.85 22.04
CA LYS A 104 -16.13 3.60 22.84
C LYS A 104 -16.54 4.79 23.72
N ASP A 105 -15.58 5.65 24.07
CA ASP A 105 -15.79 6.74 25.03
C ASP A 105 -16.06 8.10 24.37
N GLU A 106 -15.78 8.27 23.07
CA GLU A 106 -15.99 9.54 22.35
C GLU A 106 -17.41 9.71 21.75
N GLN A 107 -18.26 8.68 21.79
CA GLN A 107 -19.56 8.70 21.08
C GLN A 107 -20.73 9.27 21.88
N LEU A 108 -20.54 9.72 23.12
CA LEU A 108 -21.60 10.37 23.87
C LEU A 108 -21.35 11.88 23.94
N PRO A 109 -22.22 12.72 23.33
CA PRO A 109 -22.18 14.15 23.62
C PRO A 109 -22.35 14.33 25.13
N ALA A 110 -21.42 15.05 25.75
CA ALA A 110 -21.47 15.34 27.18
C ALA A 110 -22.86 15.88 27.57
N GLU A 111 -23.43 15.37 28.65
CA GLU A 111 -24.69 15.87 29.18
C GLU A 111 -24.61 17.40 29.33
N PRO A 112 -25.65 18.16 28.89
CA PRO A 112 -25.62 19.60 29.00
C PRO A 112 -25.52 19.99 30.49
N LYS A 113 -24.44 20.69 30.86
CA LYS A 113 -24.25 21.24 32.21
C LYS A 113 -25.48 22.04 32.59
N ARG A 114 -26.10 21.70 33.73
CA ARG A 114 -27.18 22.49 34.33
C ARG A 114 -26.67 23.91 34.55
N ASP A 115 -27.23 24.85 33.79
CA ASP A 115 -26.89 26.26 33.85
C ASP A 115 -27.12 26.78 35.28
N THR A 116 -26.03 27.13 35.97
CA THR A 116 -26.10 27.75 37.28
C THR A 116 -26.67 29.15 37.09
N ARG A 117 -27.96 29.32 37.43
CA ARG A 117 -28.68 30.61 37.41
C ARG A 117 -27.75 31.74 37.86
N ARG A 118 -27.36 32.61 36.92
CA ARG A 118 -26.56 33.81 37.20
C ARG A 118 -27.31 34.67 38.22
N ARG A 119 -26.76 34.76 39.43
CA ARG A 119 -27.23 35.65 40.50
C ARG A 119 -26.90 37.09 40.04
N ARG A 120 -27.91 37.93 39.76
CA ARG A 120 -27.69 39.36 39.45
C ARG A 120 -27.12 40.03 40.69
N ILE A 121 -25.99 40.72 40.55
CA ILE A 121 -25.43 41.60 41.58
C ILE A 121 -25.48 43.03 41.04
N GLY A 122 -26.22 43.87 41.76
CA GLY A 122 -26.31 45.32 41.63
C GLY A 122 -27.52 45.75 42.45
N SER A 123 -27.52 46.81 43.25
CA SER A 123 -26.50 47.73 43.76
C SER A 123 -27.27 48.62 44.75
N ASP A 124 -26.70 48.87 45.92
CA ASP A 124 -26.73 50.17 46.63
C ASP A 124 -25.35 50.30 47.29
#